data_AF-A0A482ZN60-F1
#
_entry.id   AF-A0A482ZN60-F1
#
_cell.length_a   1.000
_cell.length_b   1.000
_cell.length_c   1.000
_cell.angle_alpha   90.00
_cell.angle_beta   90.00
_cell.angle_gamma   90.00
#
_symmetry.space_group_name_H-M   'P 1'
#
loop_
_entity.id
_entity.type
_entity.pdbx_description
1 polymer ?
#
loop_
_entity_poly.entity_id
_entity_poly.type
_entity_poly.pdbx_seq_one_letter_code
_entity_poly.pdbx_strand_id
1 'polypeptide(L)'
;MTDMSHYIKTLNIQNFKCFDNFKVEGLARVNLITGKNNIGKTALMEAIGINVYAQDIKTFTNALASIKMIRETLNTDGAIGYLNTQQIKKYIKPTAGVCIESNINTTAFSIFDKDGVVKYNFKFLDKEISVNVRDFSFEIDRVPNIVALDNFGFPNCVINEYYSYLQKLEQEDFLNQSLNKFDERIQGFKIIDDKPHCKVNGKYVELTELGDGTHHLVSIIVALFASKEGYFLVDEIDNGVHFEKLDSFWEIILFLSKSKNIQVFATTHSKECIESYARVAQKMEDKDITLIELGKSDGELKNIVFNYEAVIDYALYQHSDIRGW
;
A
#
# COMPACT_ATOMS: atom_id res chain seq x y z
N MET A 1 -11.13 -16.28 16.95
CA MET A 1 -10.30 -16.25 15.74
C MET A 1 -10.82 -15.09 14.91
N THR A 2 -9.98 -14.13 14.59
CA THR A 2 -10.31 -13.06 13.64
C THR A 2 -10.49 -13.71 12.27
N ASP A 3 -11.56 -13.39 11.56
CA ASP A 3 -11.80 -13.90 10.22
C ASP A 3 -10.76 -13.30 9.27
N MET A 4 -9.86 -14.12 8.73
CA MET A 4 -8.82 -13.68 7.77
C MET A 4 -9.27 -13.94 6.32
N SER A 5 -10.58 -14.04 6.07
CA SER A 5 -11.15 -14.38 4.76
C SER A 5 -10.76 -13.42 3.65
N HIS A 6 -10.43 -12.16 3.96
CA HIS A 6 -10.06 -11.17 2.95
C HIS A 6 -8.58 -11.22 2.56
N TYR A 7 -7.71 -11.91 3.29
CA TYR A 7 -6.28 -11.86 2.97
C TYR A 7 -5.97 -12.51 1.62
N ILE A 8 -5.19 -11.80 0.80
CA ILE A 8 -4.55 -12.35 -0.38
C ILE A 8 -3.47 -13.34 0.10
N LYS A 9 -3.58 -14.60 -0.28
CA LYS A 9 -2.61 -15.67 -0.03
C LYS A 9 -1.81 -16.03 -1.27
N THR A 10 -2.40 -15.83 -2.45
CA THR A 10 -1.79 -16.09 -3.74
C THR A 10 -2.15 -14.98 -4.71
N LEU A 11 -1.24 -14.65 -5.63
CA LEU A 11 -1.46 -13.67 -6.67
C LEU A 11 -0.78 -14.13 -7.97
N ASN A 12 -1.51 -14.08 -9.07
CA ASN A 12 -1.04 -14.31 -10.42
C ASN A 12 -1.30 -13.05 -11.25
N ILE A 13 -0.29 -12.53 -11.93
CA ILE A 13 -0.31 -11.28 -12.69
C ILE A 13 0.11 -11.59 -14.13
N GLN A 14 -0.70 -11.14 -15.08
CA GLN A 14 -0.44 -11.29 -16.50
C GLN A 14 -0.64 -9.96 -17.23
N ASN A 15 0.25 -9.71 -18.20
CA ASN A 15 0.22 -8.54 -19.09
C ASN A 15 0.10 -7.20 -18.34
N PHE A 16 0.87 -7.04 -17.27
CA PHE A 16 0.88 -5.80 -16.48
C PHE A 16 2.29 -5.28 -16.27
N LYS A 17 2.63 -4.17 -16.96
CA LYS A 17 3.93 -3.50 -16.84
C LYS A 17 5.10 -4.45 -17.13
N CYS A 18 5.91 -4.76 -16.11
CA CYS A 18 7.05 -5.67 -16.23
C CYS A 18 6.70 -7.14 -16.01
N PHE A 19 5.43 -7.46 -15.77
CA PHE A 19 4.93 -8.81 -15.55
C PHE A 19 4.22 -9.33 -16.80
N ASP A 20 4.90 -10.21 -17.54
CA ASP A 20 4.26 -11.00 -18.60
C ASP A 20 3.42 -12.13 -18.00
N ASN A 21 4.03 -12.91 -17.10
CA ASN A 21 3.40 -13.94 -16.28
C ASN A 21 4.16 -14.06 -14.95
N PHE A 22 3.57 -13.61 -13.85
CA PHE A 22 4.20 -13.58 -12.54
C PHE A 22 3.29 -14.17 -11.48
N LYS A 23 3.85 -15.04 -10.65
CA LYS A 23 3.11 -15.72 -9.59
C LYS A 23 3.83 -15.57 -8.26
N VAL A 24 3.09 -15.23 -7.22
CA VAL A 24 3.57 -15.21 -5.83
C VAL A 24 2.55 -15.93 -4.94
N GLU A 25 3.04 -16.75 -4.02
CA GLU A 25 2.24 -17.55 -3.09
C GLU A 25 2.79 -17.42 -1.67
N GLY A 26 2.01 -17.82 -0.67
CA GLY A 26 2.44 -17.80 0.73
C GLY A 26 2.41 -16.40 1.34
N LEU A 27 1.58 -15.50 0.81
CA LEU A 27 1.43 -14.15 1.35
C LEU A 27 0.82 -14.19 2.76
N ALA A 28 1.44 -13.41 3.64
CA ALA A 28 1.15 -13.33 5.06
C ALA A 28 0.30 -12.09 5.38
N ARG A 29 0.07 -11.81 6.66
CA ARG A 29 -0.56 -10.56 7.09
C ARG A 29 0.31 -9.34 6.80
N VAL A 30 1.62 -9.41 7.06
CA VAL A 30 2.55 -8.33 6.70
C VAL A 30 3.56 -8.87 5.70
N ASN A 31 3.67 -8.18 4.56
CA ASN A 31 4.49 -8.60 3.43
C ASN A 31 5.42 -7.45 3.05
N LEU A 32 6.72 -7.65 3.25
CA LEU A 32 7.74 -6.68 2.86
C LEU A 32 8.32 -7.07 1.50
N ILE A 33 8.31 -6.16 0.54
CA ILE A 33 8.78 -6.36 -0.83
C ILE A 33 10.10 -5.63 -1.01
N THR A 34 11.15 -6.36 -1.41
CA THR A 34 12.49 -5.81 -1.64
C THR A 34 13.04 -6.19 -3.01
N GLY A 35 14.20 -5.65 -3.34
CA GLY A 35 14.90 -5.84 -4.62
C GLY A 35 15.45 -4.53 -5.17
N LYS A 36 16.22 -4.63 -6.25
CA LYS A 36 16.87 -3.46 -6.89
C LYS A 36 15.86 -2.40 -7.33
N ASN A 37 16.33 -1.18 -7.55
CA ASN A 37 15.52 -0.12 -8.14
C ASN A 37 15.06 -0.53 -9.54
N ASN A 38 13.85 -0.11 -9.91
CA ASN A 38 13.21 -0.42 -11.20
C ASN A 38 12.95 -1.92 -11.48
N ILE A 39 13.01 -2.78 -10.47
CA ILE A 39 12.76 -4.22 -10.64
C ILE A 39 11.26 -4.58 -10.77
N GLY A 40 10.36 -3.73 -10.25
CA GLY A 40 8.92 -3.98 -10.27
C GLY A 40 8.19 -3.90 -8.91
N LYS A 41 8.84 -3.43 -7.83
CA LYS A 41 8.24 -3.34 -6.47
C LYS A 41 6.91 -2.57 -6.47
N THR A 42 6.93 -1.32 -6.94
CA THR A 42 5.73 -0.49 -7.07
C THR A 42 4.70 -1.11 -8.02
N ALA A 43 5.15 -1.78 -9.09
CA ALA A 43 4.25 -2.48 -10.01
C ALA A 43 3.51 -3.65 -9.35
N LEU A 44 4.18 -4.41 -8.48
CA LEU A 44 3.54 -5.46 -7.70
C LEU A 44 2.49 -4.86 -6.76
N MET A 45 2.81 -3.76 -6.08
CA MET A 45 1.88 -3.06 -5.20
C MET A 45 0.67 -2.48 -5.96
N GLU A 46 0.87 -1.91 -7.15
CA GLU A 46 -0.21 -1.42 -8.00
C GLU A 46 -1.12 -2.57 -8.49
N ALA A 47 -0.57 -3.76 -8.79
CA ALA A 47 -1.35 -4.93 -9.16
C ALA A 47 -2.21 -5.44 -7.99
N ILE A 48 -1.62 -5.50 -6.78
CA ILE A 48 -2.38 -5.81 -5.55
C ILE A 48 -3.51 -4.80 -5.37
N GLY A 49 -3.21 -3.50 -5.51
CA GLY A 49 -4.19 -2.43 -5.48
C GLY A 49 -5.35 -2.66 -6.45
N ILE A 50 -5.07 -2.90 -7.74
CA ILE A 50 -6.12 -3.21 -8.73
C ILE A 50 -7.02 -4.34 -8.25
N ASN A 51 -6.44 -5.43 -7.75
CA ASN A 51 -7.19 -6.62 -7.34
C ASN A 51 -8.12 -6.36 -6.15
N VAL A 52 -7.64 -5.63 -5.13
CA VAL A 52 -8.44 -5.35 -3.91
C VAL A 52 -9.44 -4.21 -4.08
N TYR A 53 -9.13 -3.20 -4.88
CA TYR A 53 -10.03 -2.07 -5.14
C TYR A 53 -11.19 -2.45 -6.07
N ALA A 54 -11.08 -3.50 -6.88
CA ALA A 54 -12.11 -3.89 -7.84
C ALA A 54 -13.30 -4.63 -7.20
N GLN A 55 -14.09 -3.90 -6.42
CA GLN A 55 -15.33 -4.37 -5.78
C GLN A 55 -16.58 -4.10 -6.64
N ASP A 56 -16.56 -2.98 -7.37
CA ASP A 56 -17.53 -2.67 -8.41
C ASP A 56 -16.86 -1.95 -9.59
N ILE A 57 -17.66 -1.58 -10.61
CA ILE A 57 -17.14 -0.92 -11.80
C ILE A 57 -16.55 0.47 -11.52
N LYS A 58 -17.10 1.21 -10.55
CA LYS A 58 -16.64 2.55 -10.18
C LYS A 58 -15.29 2.48 -9.49
N THR A 59 -15.15 1.58 -8.51
CA THR A 59 -13.91 1.41 -7.76
C THR A 59 -12.81 0.73 -8.58
N PHE A 60 -13.17 -0.21 -9.46
CA PHE A 60 -12.21 -0.82 -10.40
C PHE A 60 -11.69 0.20 -11.41
N THR A 61 -12.60 1.00 -12.00
CA THR A 61 -12.22 2.09 -12.90
C THR A 61 -11.29 3.09 -12.20
N ASN A 62 -11.60 3.44 -10.94
CA ASN A 62 -10.77 4.30 -10.12
C ASN A 62 -9.35 3.72 -9.92
N ALA A 63 -9.25 2.44 -9.57
CA ALA A 63 -7.97 1.75 -9.37
C ALA A 63 -7.10 1.79 -10.64
N LEU A 64 -7.67 1.49 -11.81
CA LEU A 64 -6.98 1.53 -13.09
C LEU A 64 -6.54 2.95 -13.45
N ALA A 65 -7.41 3.95 -13.25
CA ALA A 65 -7.12 5.33 -13.58
C ALA A 65 -6.04 5.94 -12.67
N SER A 66 -6.09 5.62 -11.37
CA SER A 66 -5.18 6.15 -10.35
C SER A 66 -3.72 5.82 -10.64
N ILE A 67 -3.43 4.65 -11.22
CA ILE A 67 -2.06 4.23 -11.58
C ILE A 67 -1.37 5.26 -12.48
N LYS A 68 -2.06 5.73 -13.51
CA LYS A 68 -1.50 6.69 -14.45
C LYS A 68 -1.64 8.12 -13.94
N MET A 69 -2.74 8.42 -13.27
CA MET A 69 -2.98 9.74 -12.69
C MET A 69 -1.87 10.11 -11.72
N ILE A 70 -1.62 9.30 -10.67
CA ILE A 70 -0.63 9.57 -9.62
C ILE A 70 0.76 9.84 -10.22
N ARG A 71 1.12 9.14 -11.31
CA ARG A 71 2.41 9.32 -12.01
C ARG A 71 2.48 10.59 -12.85
N GLU A 72 1.36 11.05 -13.42
CA GLU A 72 1.29 12.27 -14.25
C GLU A 72 1.03 13.54 -13.43
N THR A 73 0.42 13.43 -12.24
CA THR A 73 -0.04 14.57 -11.44
C THR A 73 0.82 14.84 -10.20
N LEU A 74 2.05 14.30 -10.16
CA LEU A 74 3.03 14.54 -9.09
C LEU A 74 2.96 16.00 -8.61
N ASN A 75 2.56 16.21 -7.35
CA ASN A 75 2.48 17.52 -6.70
C ASN A 75 1.37 18.49 -7.15
N THR A 76 0.23 17.99 -7.62
CA THR A 76 -0.99 18.83 -7.71
C THR A 76 -2.04 18.33 -6.73
N ASP A 77 -2.62 19.24 -5.93
CA ASP A 77 -3.71 19.05 -4.95
C ASP A 77 -5.01 18.45 -5.52
N GLY A 78 -4.95 17.82 -6.68
CA GLY A 78 -6.05 17.16 -7.36
C GLY A 78 -6.45 15.90 -6.61
N ALA A 79 -7.28 16.09 -5.58
CA ALA A 79 -8.09 15.04 -5.00
C ALA A 79 -8.67 14.17 -6.13
N ILE A 80 -8.52 12.86 -5.97
CA ILE A 80 -9.00 11.79 -6.85
C ILE A 80 -10.43 12.05 -7.38
N GLY A 81 -11.26 12.85 -6.69
CA GLY A 81 -12.65 13.16 -7.05
C GLY A 81 -12.94 14.05 -8.27
N TYR A 82 -11.95 14.51 -9.06
CA TYR A 82 -12.19 15.46 -10.17
C TYR A 82 -11.86 14.94 -11.58
N LEU A 83 -11.62 13.65 -11.78
CA LEU A 83 -11.39 13.13 -13.14
C LEU A 83 -12.69 13.13 -13.95
N ASN A 84 -12.69 13.86 -15.06
CA ASN A 84 -13.77 13.75 -16.03
C ASN A 84 -13.66 12.44 -16.84
N THR A 85 -14.76 12.06 -17.49
CA THR A 85 -14.84 10.83 -18.27
C THR A 85 -13.76 10.69 -19.34
N GLN A 86 -13.32 11.78 -19.98
CA GLN A 86 -12.24 11.73 -20.98
C GLN A 86 -10.88 11.42 -20.33
N GLN A 87 -10.60 12.01 -19.18
CA GLN A 87 -9.37 11.72 -18.41
C GLN A 87 -9.35 10.28 -17.93
N ILE A 88 -10.47 9.77 -17.39
CA ILE A 88 -10.59 8.37 -16.98
C ILE A 88 -10.28 7.44 -18.17
N LYS A 89 -10.92 7.67 -19.32
CA LYS A 89 -10.66 6.89 -20.56
C LYS A 89 -9.18 6.94 -20.95
N LYS A 90 -8.53 8.10 -20.88
CA LYS A 90 -7.09 8.28 -21.16
C LYS A 90 -6.22 7.46 -20.17
N TYR A 91 -6.61 7.41 -18.90
CA TYR A 91 -5.82 6.81 -17.84
C TYR A 91 -5.94 5.29 -17.72
N ILE A 92 -7.11 4.73 -17.99
CA ILE A 92 -7.28 3.26 -17.96
C ILE A 92 -6.69 2.59 -19.20
N LYS A 93 -6.71 3.25 -20.37
CA LYS A 93 -6.32 2.64 -21.66
C LYS A 93 -4.96 1.93 -21.65
N PRO A 94 -3.89 2.47 -21.03
CA PRO A 94 -2.58 1.83 -20.98
C PRO A 94 -2.51 0.54 -20.16
N THR A 95 -3.53 0.25 -19.34
CA THR A 95 -3.63 -0.99 -18.58
C THR A 95 -4.39 -2.09 -19.32
N ALA A 96 -4.83 -1.84 -20.57
CA ALA A 96 -5.55 -2.83 -21.35
C ALA A 96 -4.73 -4.12 -21.55
N GLY A 97 -5.37 -5.26 -21.32
CA GLY A 97 -4.77 -6.59 -21.37
C GLY A 97 -4.44 -7.15 -19.99
N VAL A 98 -4.45 -6.32 -18.94
CA VAL A 98 -4.16 -6.77 -17.56
C VAL A 98 -5.12 -7.87 -17.13
N CYS A 99 -4.56 -8.91 -16.52
CA CYS A 99 -5.29 -9.94 -15.79
C CYS A 99 -4.55 -10.22 -14.48
N ILE A 100 -5.25 -10.11 -13.36
CA ILE A 100 -4.72 -10.34 -12.02
C ILE A 100 -5.69 -11.25 -11.28
N GLU A 101 -5.22 -12.39 -10.83
CA GLU A 101 -6.01 -13.41 -10.13
C GLU A 101 -5.43 -13.65 -8.74
N SER A 102 -6.28 -13.59 -7.73
CA SER A 102 -5.96 -13.95 -6.36
C SER A 102 -6.97 -14.98 -5.84
N ASN A 103 -6.77 -15.45 -4.61
CA ASN A 103 -7.75 -16.29 -3.91
C ASN A 103 -9.05 -15.56 -3.52
N ILE A 104 -9.14 -14.24 -3.72
CA ILE A 104 -10.33 -13.45 -3.35
C ILE A 104 -10.99 -12.77 -4.56
N ASN A 105 -10.27 -12.57 -5.66
CA ASN A 105 -10.77 -11.80 -6.80
C ASN A 105 -10.01 -12.14 -8.10
N THR A 106 -10.74 -12.24 -9.20
CA THR A 106 -10.17 -12.25 -10.55
C THR A 106 -10.51 -10.94 -11.26
N THR A 107 -9.50 -10.09 -11.44
CA THR A 107 -9.65 -8.78 -12.11
C THR A 107 -9.02 -8.79 -13.49
N ALA A 108 -9.75 -8.35 -14.52
CA ALA A 108 -9.18 -8.14 -15.84
C ALA A 108 -9.78 -6.93 -16.53
N PHE A 109 -8.96 -6.21 -17.31
CA PHE A 109 -9.42 -5.11 -18.14
C PHE A 109 -8.91 -5.29 -19.56
N SER A 110 -9.83 -5.27 -20.54
CA SER A 110 -9.52 -5.48 -21.95
C SER A 110 -10.28 -4.50 -22.83
N ILE A 111 -9.70 -4.19 -23.99
CA ILE A 111 -10.32 -3.34 -25.00
C ILE A 111 -10.49 -4.17 -26.26
N PHE A 112 -11.73 -4.25 -26.75
CA PHE A 112 -12.06 -4.92 -27.99
C PHE A 112 -12.44 -3.87 -29.04
N ASP A 113 -11.91 -4.02 -30.25
CA ASP A 113 -12.30 -3.24 -31.42
C ASP A 113 -12.78 -4.20 -32.51
N LYS A 114 -14.05 -4.07 -32.89
CA LYS A 114 -14.63 -4.85 -33.98
C LYS A 114 -15.51 -3.93 -34.82
N ASP A 115 -15.20 -3.86 -36.12
CA ASP A 115 -15.95 -3.07 -37.11
C ASP A 115 -16.12 -1.60 -36.69
N GLY A 116 -15.11 -1.02 -36.01
CA GLY A 116 -15.11 0.37 -35.54
C GLY A 116 -15.92 0.62 -34.26
N VAL A 117 -16.46 -0.44 -33.64
CA VAL A 117 -17.11 -0.38 -32.33
C VAL A 117 -16.11 -0.82 -31.26
N VAL A 118 -15.63 0.16 -30.49
CA VAL A 118 -14.73 -0.10 -29.36
C VAL A 118 -15.53 -0.39 -28.09
N LYS A 119 -15.24 -1.50 -27.43
CA LYS A 119 -15.81 -1.87 -26.13
C LYS A 119 -14.72 -2.04 -25.08
N TYR A 120 -15.00 -1.56 -23.88
CA TYR A 120 -14.23 -1.87 -22.68
C TYR A 120 -14.87 -3.07 -21.99
N ASN A 121 -14.05 -4.03 -21.58
CA ASN A 121 -14.49 -5.19 -20.83
C ASN A 121 -13.78 -5.23 -19.49
N PHE A 122 -14.56 -5.40 -18.42
CA PHE A 122 -14.11 -5.42 -17.04
C PHE A 122 -14.56 -6.73 -16.42
N LYS A 123 -13.62 -7.50 -15.87
CA LYS A 123 -13.89 -8.68 -15.04
C LYS A 123 -13.46 -8.39 -13.62
N PHE A 124 -14.28 -8.72 -12.63
CA PHE A 124 -13.99 -8.61 -11.18
C PHE A 124 -15.06 -9.37 -10.39
N LEU A 125 -14.73 -10.01 -9.27
CA LEU A 125 -15.63 -10.75 -8.38
C LEU A 125 -16.60 -11.68 -9.13
N ASP A 126 -16.08 -12.45 -10.09
CA ASP A 126 -16.85 -13.34 -10.98
C ASP A 126 -17.92 -12.65 -11.84
N LYS A 127 -17.90 -11.32 -11.91
CA LYS A 127 -18.72 -10.50 -12.82
C LYS A 127 -17.91 -10.12 -14.04
N GLU A 128 -18.60 -9.94 -15.15
CA GLU A 128 -18.05 -9.40 -16.39
C GLU A 128 -18.99 -8.33 -16.93
N ILE A 129 -18.45 -7.15 -17.22
CA ILE A 129 -19.18 -5.99 -17.70
C ILE A 129 -18.51 -5.48 -18.98
N SER A 130 -19.28 -5.44 -20.06
CA SER A 130 -18.85 -4.88 -21.34
C SER A 130 -19.60 -3.60 -21.67
N VAL A 131 -18.87 -2.52 -21.97
CA VAL A 131 -19.43 -1.18 -22.19
C VAL A 131 -18.89 -0.61 -23.48
N ASN A 132 -19.76 -0.06 -24.33
CA ASN A 132 -19.31 0.72 -25.47
C ASN A 132 -18.58 1.97 -24.99
N VAL A 133 -17.40 2.27 -25.56
CA VAL A 133 -16.60 3.43 -25.14
C VAL A 133 -17.36 4.74 -25.28
N ARG A 134 -18.32 4.85 -26.20
CA ARG A 134 -19.19 6.03 -26.37
C ARG A 134 -20.13 6.23 -25.19
N ASP A 135 -20.58 5.13 -24.58
CA ASP A 135 -21.55 5.12 -23.47
C ASP A 135 -20.86 5.05 -22.09
N PHE A 136 -19.53 4.92 -22.06
CA PHE A 136 -18.77 4.89 -20.82
C PHE A 136 -18.80 6.26 -20.12
N SER A 137 -19.38 6.29 -18.92
CA SER A 137 -19.58 7.50 -18.11
C SER A 137 -19.55 7.23 -16.60
N PHE A 138 -18.79 6.25 -16.12
CA PHE A 138 -18.78 5.90 -14.69
C PHE A 138 -18.14 7.01 -13.85
N GLU A 139 -18.80 7.31 -12.72
CA GLU A 139 -18.17 7.97 -11.59
C GLU A 139 -17.13 7.04 -10.97
N ILE A 140 -16.12 7.63 -10.33
CA ILE A 140 -15.11 6.91 -9.56
C ILE A 140 -15.46 6.95 -8.08
N ASP A 141 -15.20 5.86 -7.38
CA ASP A 141 -15.46 5.73 -5.95
C ASP A 141 -14.27 5.09 -5.23
N ARG A 142 -14.19 5.26 -3.91
CA ARG A 142 -13.17 4.65 -3.05
C ARG A 142 -13.74 3.41 -2.39
N VAL A 143 -12.90 2.41 -2.16
CA VAL A 143 -13.27 1.29 -1.29
C VAL A 143 -12.91 1.67 0.14
N PRO A 144 -13.84 1.61 1.09
CA PRO A 144 -13.52 1.80 2.50
C PRO A 144 -12.43 0.82 2.94
N ASN A 145 -11.60 1.22 3.89
CA ASN A 145 -10.58 0.36 4.52
C ASN A 145 -9.45 -0.14 3.60
N ILE A 146 -9.32 0.40 2.40
CA ILE A 146 -8.15 0.17 1.53
C ILE A 146 -7.41 1.50 1.41
N VAL A 147 -6.20 1.56 1.95
CA VAL A 147 -5.39 2.78 1.96
C VAL A 147 -4.07 2.51 1.27
N ALA A 148 -3.70 3.41 0.34
CA ALA A 148 -2.39 3.45 -0.26
C ALA A 148 -1.63 4.71 0.20
N LEU A 149 -0.35 4.55 0.53
CA LEU A 149 0.56 5.62 0.93
C LEU A 149 1.79 5.59 0.04
N ASP A 150 2.20 6.75 -0.47
CA ASP A 150 3.45 6.90 -1.21
C ASP A 150 4.63 7.17 -0.26
N ASN A 151 5.79 7.50 -0.82
CA ASN A 151 7.00 7.74 -0.05
C ASN A 151 7.05 9.12 0.63
N PHE A 152 6.10 10.03 0.40
CA PHE A 152 6.14 11.40 0.93
C PHE A 152 5.25 11.62 2.17
N GLY A 153 4.34 10.69 2.46
CA GLY A 153 3.33 10.91 3.50
C GLY A 153 2.02 11.43 2.92
N PHE A 154 1.04 11.70 3.79
CA PHE A 154 -0.24 12.25 3.36
C PHE A 154 -0.29 13.79 3.44
N PRO A 155 -1.01 14.46 2.52
CA PRO A 155 -1.34 15.87 2.72
C PRO A 155 -2.29 16.04 3.92
N ASN A 156 -2.29 17.24 4.53
CA ASN A 156 -3.09 17.57 5.71
C ASN A 156 -4.58 17.18 5.59
N CYS A 157 -5.19 17.36 4.41
CA CYS A 157 -6.59 17.00 4.19
C CYS A 157 -6.86 15.50 4.38
N VAL A 158 -5.95 14.63 3.92
CA VAL A 158 -6.06 13.18 4.07
C VAL A 158 -5.73 12.77 5.52
N ILE A 159 -4.74 13.41 6.15
CA ILE A 159 -4.47 13.20 7.58
C ILE A 159 -5.71 13.52 8.42
N ASN A 160 -6.40 14.63 8.15
CA ASN A 160 -7.62 15.00 8.86
C ASN A 160 -8.74 13.96 8.65
N GLU A 161 -8.95 13.54 7.40
CA GLU A 161 -9.93 12.50 7.04
C GLU A 161 -9.65 11.20 7.82
N TYR A 162 -8.41 10.71 7.79
CA TYR A 162 -8.03 9.45 8.41
C TYR A 162 -7.92 9.51 9.93
N TYR A 163 -7.52 10.66 10.49
CA TYR A 163 -7.55 10.89 11.93
C TYR A 163 -8.97 10.73 12.50
N SER A 164 -10.02 11.04 11.72
CA SER A 164 -11.40 10.82 12.18
C SER A 164 -11.73 9.35 12.48
N TYR A 165 -11.08 8.38 11.84
CA TYR A 165 -11.26 6.95 12.14
C TYR A 165 -10.65 6.59 13.49
N LEU A 166 -9.50 7.19 13.80
CA LEU A 166 -8.82 7.04 15.08
C LEU A 166 -9.67 7.61 16.22
N GLN A 167 -10.29 8.79 16.01
CA GLN A 167 -11.22 9.40 16.97
C GLN A 167 -12.48 8.57 17.18
N LYS A 168 -13.10 8.05 16.11
CA LYS A 168 -14.28 7.15 16.20
C LYS A 168 -14.01 5.88 17.01
N LEU A 169 -12.75 5.48 17.14
CA LEU A 169 -12.31 4.32 17.90
C LEU A 169 -11.74 4.67 19.29
N GLU A 170 -11.71 5.96 19.66
CA GLU A 170 -11.13 6.46 20.92
C GLU A 170 -9.67 6.01 21.08
N GLN A 171 -8.84 6.25 20.06
CA GLN A 171 -7.43 5.79 20.01
C GLN A 171 -6.42 6.95 19.96
N GLU A 172 -6.83 8.17 20.33
CA GLU A 172 -5.98 9.37 20.36
C GLU A 172 -4.76 9.19 21.25
N ASP A 173 -4.94 8.53 22.39
CA ASP A 173 -3.85 8.22 23.31
C ASP A 173 -2.81 7.28 22.70
N PHE A 174 -3.21 6.35 21.84
CA PHE A 174 -2.27 5.47 21.13
C PHE A 174 -1.36 6.28 20.21
N LEU A 175 -1.91 7.24 19.45
CA LEU A 175 -1.12 8.13 18.59
C LEU A 175 -0.18 9.00 19.44
N ASN A 176 -0.70 9.60 20.52
CA ASN A 176 0.10 10.45 21.41
C ASN A 176 1.27 9.68 22.02
N GLN A 177 1.03 8.47 22.52
CA GLN A 177 2.07 7.60 23.08
C GLN A 177 3.10 7.17 22.02
N SER A 178 2.63 6.85 20.81
CA SER A 178 3.51 6.47 19.69
C SER A 178 4.44 7.61 19.28
N LEU A 179 3.89 8.82 19.15
CA LEU A 179 4.67 10.03 18.84
C LEU A 179 5.66 10.36 19.95
N ASN A 180 5.24 10.27 21.22
CA ASN A 180 6.13 10.53 22.35
C ASN A 180 7.28 9.50 22.44
N LYS A 181 7.01 8.22 22.18
CA LYS A 181 8.06 7.19 22.10
C LYS A 181 9.02 7.42 20.94
N PHE A 182 8.52 7.96 19.83
CA PHE A 182 9.33 8.31 18.68
C PHE A 182 10.20 9.54 18.93
N ASP A 183 9.62 10.60 19.53
CA ASP A 183 10.28 11.84 19.96
C ASP A 183 9.65 12.35 21.27
N GLU A 184 10.41 12.24 22.36
CA GLU A 184 9.94 12.57 23.72
C GLU A 184 9.50 14.03 23.89
N ARG A 185 9.91 14.92 22.98
CA ARG A 185 9.50 16.33 22.98
C ARG A 185 8.03 16.50 22.57
N ILE A 186 7.46 15.53 21.85
CA ILE A 186 6.07 15.54 21.41
C ILE A 186 5.18 15.04 22.57
N GLN A 187 4.26 15.91 22.99
CA GLN A 187 3.37 15.70 24.14
C GLN A 187 1.93 15.37 23.73
N GLY A 188 1.60 15.52 22.45
CA GLY A 188 0.30 15.16 21.91
C GLY A 188 0.05 15.68 20.51
N PHE A 189 -0.99 15.19 19.88
CA PHE A 189 -1.42 15.52 18.53
C PHE A 189 -2.86 16.04 18.55
N LYS A 190 -3.16 17.06 17.74
CA LYS A 190 -4.52 17.59 17.53
C LYS A 190 -4.69 18.14 16.12
N ILE A 191 -5.93 18.16 15.66
CA ILE A 191 -6.32 19.03 14.55
C ILE A 191 -6.77 20.36 15.13
N ILE A 192 -6.17 21.46 14.64
CA ILE A 192 -6.51 22.84 15.02
C ILE A 192 -6.69 23.59 13.70
N ASP A 193 -7.85 24.22 13.50
CA ASP A 193 -8.20 24.96 12.27
C ASP A 193 -7.92 24.16 10.98
N ASP A 194 -8.43 22.92 10.95
CA ASP A 194 -8.25 21.96 9.84
C ASP A 194 -6.79 21.63 9.50
N LYS A 195 -5.89 21.77 10.47
CA LYS A 195 -4.47 21.45 10.31
C LYS A 195 -3.96 20.52 11.41
N PRO A 196 -3.25 19.43 11.04
CA PRO A 196 -2.53 18.59 11.98
C PRO A 196 -1.44 19.37 12.73
N HIS A 197 -1.45 19.28 14.06
CA HIS A 197 -0.45 19.89 14.93
C HIS A 197 0.03 18.90 15.98
N CYS A 198 1.32 18.98 16.32
CA CYS A 198 1.87 18.35 17.51
C CYS A 198 2.15 19.41 18.58
N LYS A 199 1.88 19.08 19.83
CA LYS A 199 2.32 19.87 20.99
C LYS A 199 3.76 19.50 21.30
N VAL A 200 4.70 20.37 20.97
CA VAL A 200 6.14 20.20 21.22
C VAL A 200 6.60 21.19 22.27
N ASN A 201 7.19 20.71 23.36
CA ASN A 201 7.66 21.56 24.48
C ASN A 201 6.62 22.60 24.95
N GLY A 202 5.35 22.20 25.05
CA GLY A 202 4.26 23.06 25.51
C GLY A 202 3.58 23.91 24.43
N LYS A 203 4.09 23.97 23.20
CA LYS A 203 3.54 24.78 22.10
C LYS A 203 3.04 23.91 20.95
N TYR A 204 1.93 24.29 20.33
CA TYR A 204 1.47 23.63 19.10
C TYR A 204 2.28 24.11 17.91
N VAL A 205 2.78 23.16 17.13
CA VAL A 205 3.55 23.34 15.90
C VAL A 205 2.85 22.54 14.81
N GLU A 206 2.67 23.12 13.62
CA GLU A 206 2.03 22.41 12.50
C GLU A 206 2.88 21.18 12.14
N LEU A 207 2.24 20.06 11.80
CA LEU A 207 2.95 18.82 11.49
C LEU A 207 3.94 18.99 10.32
N THR A 208 3.61 19.87 9.37
CA THR A 208 4.44 20.23 8.21
C THR A 208 5.72 21.00 8.58
N GLU A 209 5.79 21.57 9.78
CA GLU A 209 7.00 22.23 10.31
C GLU A 209 7.91 21.26 11.08
N LEU A 210 7.49 20.00 11.25
CA LEU A 210 8.29 18.94 11.86
C LEU A 210 9.05 18.14 10.79
N GLY A 211 10.04 17.35 11.21
CA GLY A 211 10.82 16.54 10.28
C GLY A 211 9.99 15.41 9.64
N ASP A 212 10.37 15.02 8.42
CA ASP A 212 9.66 14.04 7.57
C ASP A 212 9.31 12.74 8.31
N GLY A 213 10.20 12.23 9.17
CA GLY A 213 9.93 11.03 9.96
C GLY A 213 8.72 11.13 10.91
N THR A 214 8.44 12.33 11.46
CA THR A 214 7.24 12.54 12.30
C THR A 214 5.98 12.59 11.45
N HIS A 215 6.04 13.31 10.32
CA HIS A 215 4.94 13.39 9.36
C HIS A 215 4.58 12.00 8.80
N HIS A 216 5.60 11.21 8.45
CA HIS A 216 5.45 9.85 7.93
C HIS A 216 4.87 8.90 8.98
N LEU A 217 5.33 8.98 10.23
CA LEU A 217 4.77 8.20 11.34
C LEU A 217 3.28 8.50 11.55
N VAL A 218 2.89 9.78 11.58
CA VAL A 218 1.47 10.16 11.69
C VAL A 218 0.69 9.58 10.52
N SER A 219 1.20 9.73 9.29
CA SER A 219 0.56 9.23 8.06
C SER A 219 0.29 7.72 8.14
N ILE A 220 1.27 6.93 8.60
CA ILE A 220 1.13 5.47 8.74
C ILE A 220 0.16 5.09 9.85
N ILE A 221 0.22 5.74 11.01
CA ILE A 221 -0.70 5.43 12.10
C ILE A 221 -2.13 5.69 11.67
N VAL A 222 -2.43 6.86 11.10
CA VAL A 222 -3.79 7.18 10.64
C VAL A 222 -4.22 6.28 9.48
N ALA A 223 -3.30 5.90 8.57
CA ALA A 223 -3.56 4.93 7.50
C ALA A 223 -4.00 3.58 8.07
N LEU A 224 -3.27 3.05 9.05
CA LEU A 224 -3.56 1.76 9.67
C LEU A 224 -4.93 1.78 10.36
N PHE A 225 -5.27 2.85 11.08
CA PHE A 225 -6.62 2.97 11.65
C PHE A 225 -7.71 3.06 10.58
N ALA A 226 -7.47 3.79 9.50
CA ALA A 226 -8.37 3.87 8.36
C ALA A 226 -8.47 2.55 7.57
N SER A 227 -7.50 1.63 7.69
CA SER A 227 -7.45 0.34 6.98
C SER A 227 -8.01 -0.84 7.76
N LYS A 228 -8.70 -0.61 8.89
CA LYS A 228 -9.24 -1.66 9.75
C LYS A 228 -10.11 -2.65 8.96
N GLU A 229 -9.89 -3.95 9.14
CA GLU A 229 -10.51 -5.05 8.36
C GLU A 229 -10.26 -4.97 6.85
N GLY A 230 -9.12 -4.41 6.43
CA GLY A 230 -8.81 -4.17 5.02
C GLY A 230 -7.32 -4.27 4.70
N TYR A 231 -6.83 -3.34 3.88
CA TYR A 231 -5.46 -3.38 3.35
C TYR A 231 -4.75 -2.04 3.50
N PHE A 232 -3.46 -2.13 3.82
CA PHE A 232 -2.56 -0.99 3.79
C PHE A 232 -1.41 -1.27 2.80
N LEU A 233 -1.34 -0.45 1.75
CA LEU A 233 -0.32 -0.51 0.71
C LEU A 233 0.62 0.68 0.88
N VAL A 234 1.92 0.47 1.01
CA VAL A 234 2.87 1.56 1.23
C VAL A 234 4.15 1.38 0.42
N ASP A 235 4.47 2.38 -0.41
CA ASP A 235 5.76 2.42 -1.13
C ASP A 235 6.84 3.04 -0.23
N GLU A 236 8.04 2.47 -0.26
CA GLU A 236 9.21 2.93 0.50
C GLU A 236 8.87 3.24 1.96
N ILE A 237 8.42 2.22 2.68
CA ILE A 237 7.85 2.36 4.03
C ILE A 237 8.79 3.07 5.01
N ASP A 238 10.09 2.92 4.82
CA ASP A 238 11.16 3.50 5.64
C ASP A 238 11.63 4.90 5.20
N ASN A 239 11.06 5.47 4.14
CA ASN A 239 11.49 6.78 3.65
C ASN A 239 11.33 7.87 4.73
N GLY A 240 12.35 8.70 4.90
CA GLY A 240 12.38 9.75 5.93
C GLY A 240 12.48 9.26 7.39
N VAL A 241 12.52 7.94 7.64
CA VAL A 241 12.63 7.36 8.98
C VAL A 241 14.09 7.06 9.30
N HIS A 242 14.63 7.69 10.34
CA HIS A 242 15.98 7.40 10.81
C HIS A 242 16.09 5.95 11.32
N PHE A 243 17.20 5.28 11.01
CA PHE A 243 17.36 3.83 11.27
C PHE A 243 17.12 3.42 12.73
N GLU A 244 17.49 4.27 13.69
CA GLU A 244 17.27 4.06 15.13
C GLU A 244 15.78 3.95 15.52
N LYS A 245 14.88 4.45 14.66
CA LYS A 245 13.44 4.46 14.91
C LYS A 245 12.70 3.34 14.20
N LEU A 246 13.34 2.62 13.27
CA LEU A 246 12.72 1.54 12.50
C LEU A 246 12.12 0.45 13.41
N ASP A 247 12.76 0.12 14.53
CA ASP A 247 12.23 -0.90 15.45
C ASP A 247 10.89 -0.47 16.05
N SER A 248 10.82 0.76 16.56
CA SER A 248 9.58 1.33 17.10
C SER A 248 8.48 1.44 16.04
N PHE A 249 8.89 1.65 14.79
CA PHE A 249 8.00 1.77 13.65
C PHE A 249 7.37 0.43 13.28
N TRP A 250 8.19 -0.62 13.15
CA TRP A 250 7.70 -1.98 12.90
C TRP A 250 6.87 -2.53 14.06
N GLU A 251 7.19 -2.17 15.31
CA GLU A 251 6.37 -2.53 16.47
C GLU A 251 4.93 -2.01 16.32
N ILE A 252 4.78 -0.76 15.88
CA ILE A 252 3.46 -0.14 15.64
C ILE A 252 2.74 -0.84 14.49
N ILE A 253 3.42 -1.04 13.35
CA ILE A 253 2.81 -1.64 12.15
C ILE A 253 2.35 -3.07 12.46
N LEU A 254 3.21 -3.91 13.05
CA LEU A 254 2.89 -5.31 13.37
C LEU A 254 1.76 -5.39 14.40
N PHE A 255 1.79 -4.55 15.44
CA PHE A 255 0.74 -4.49 16.45
C PHE A 255 -0.62 -4.06 15.87
N LEU A 256 -0.66 -2.96 15.12
CA LEU A 256 -1.91 -2.43 14.57
C LEU A 256 -2.47 -3.35 13.50
N SER A 257 -1.64 -3.88 12.59
CA SER A 257 -2.14 -4.80 11.57
C SER A 257 -2.73 -6.08 12.17
N LYS A 258 -2.23 -6.54 13.32
CA LYS A 258 -2.77 -7.72 14.03
C LYS A 258 -4.07 -7.37 14.74
N SER A 259 -4.08 -6.29 15.50
CA SER A 259 -5.22 -5.88 16.34
C SER A 259 -6.40 -5.31 15.53
N LYS A 260 -6.15 -4.85 14.30
CA LYS A 260 -7.16 -4.26 13.40
C LYS A 260 -7.43 -5.11 12.16
N ASN A 261 -6.89 -6.33 12.08
CA ASN A 261 -7.07 -7.28 10.97
C ASN A 261 -6.74 -6.69 9.59
N ILE A 262 -5.53 -6.14 9.46
CA ILE A 262 -5.07 -5.43 8.26
C ILE A 262 -4.03 -6.28 7.56
N GLN A 263 -4.19 -6.48 6.25
CA GLN A 263 -3.11 -6.99 5.43
C GLN A 263 -2.22 -5.85 4.92
N VAL A 264 -0.94 -5.90 5.25
CA VAL A 264 0.03 -4.87 4.88
C VAL A 264 0.90 -5.38 3.74
N PHE A 265 1.06 -4.55 2.72
CA PHE A 265 2.04 -4.71 1.66
C PHE A 265 2.92 -3.47 1.63
N ALA A 266 4.20 -3.65 1.92
CA ALA A 266 5.16 -2.57 2.03
C ALA A 266 6.31 -2.81 1.07
N THR A 267 6.88 -1.77 0.49
CA THR A 267 8.14 -1.88 -0.26
C THR A 267 9.29 -1.24 0.52
N THR A 268 10.50 -1.75 0.32
CA THR A 268 11.73 -1.12 0.79
C THR A 268 12.89 -1.43 -0.15
N HIS A 269 13.95 -0.64 -0.02
CA HIS A 269 15.27 -0.94 -0.56
C HIS A 269 16.36 -0.88 0.52
N SER A 270 15.99 -0.56 1.77
CA SER A 270 16.92 -0.46 2.90
C SER A 270 17.16 -1.81 3.53
N LYS A 271 18.44 -2.12 3.74
CA LYS A 271 18.86 -3.31 4.49
C LYS A 271 18.47 -3.18 5.96
N GLU A 272 18.68 -2.00 6.53
CA GLU A 272 18.36 -1.66 7.92
C GLU A 272 16.86 -1.83 8.20
N CYS A 273 16.00 -1.48 7.23
CA CYS A 273 14.55 -1.70 7.30
C CYS A 273 14.21 -3.19 7.37
N ILE A 274 14.83 -4.02 6.52
CA ILE A 274 14.61 -5.48 6.51
C ILE A 274 15.13 -6.13 7.81
N GLU A 275 16.30 -5.73 8.28
CA GLU A 275 16.87 -6.22 9.54
C GLU A 275 16.01 -5.85 10.74
N SER A 276 15.48 -4.62 10.76
CA SER A 276 14.53 -4.16 11.78
C SER A 276 13.22 -4.93 11.73
N TYR A 277 12.65 -5.13 10.54
CA TYR A 277 11.45 -5.93 10.33
C TYR A 277 11.59 -7.35 10.91
N ALA A 278 12.68 -8.04 10.56
CA ALA A 278 12.97 -9.39 11.06
C ALA A 278 13.16 -9.41 12.58
N ARG A 279 14.00 -8.51 13.11
CA ARG A 279 14.29 -8.41 14.55
C ARG A 279 13.04 -8.13 15.38
N VAL A 280 12.18 -7.22 14.93
CA VAL A 280 10.94 -6.89 15.64
C VAL A 280 9.92 -8.02 15.54
N ALA A 281 9.76 -8.63 14.37
CA ALA A 281 8.89 -9.80 14.22
C ALA A 281 9.33 -10.94 15.15
N GLN A 282 10.63 -11.21 15.25
CA GLN A 282 11.18 -12.18 16.19
C GLN A 282 10.90 -11.81 17.65
N LYS A 283 11.18 -10.55 18.03
CA LYS A 283 10.93 -10.01 19.38
C LYS A 283 9.46 -10.14 19.80
N MET A 284 8.53 -9.93 18.87
CA MET A 284 7.08 -9.99 19.11
C MET A 284 6.49 -11.38 18.90
N GLU A 285 7.30 -12.37 18.53
CA GLU A 285 6.88 -13.72 18.12
C GLU A 285 5.79 -13.70 17.04
N ASP A 286 5.86 -12.73 16.12
CA ASP A 286 4.86 -12.51 15.10
C ASP A 286 5.21 -13.25 13.81
N LYS A 287 4.70 -14.48 13.70
CA LYS A 287 5.04 -15.40 12.61
C LYS A 287 4.28 -15.17 11.30
N ASP A 288 3.27 -14.29 11.31
CA ASP A 288 2.45 -14.03 10.12
C ASP A 288 3.06 -12.89 9.29
N ILE A 289 4.30 -13.13 8.85
CA ILE A 289 5.11 -12.20 8.07
C ILE A 289 5.80 -12.90 6.89
N THR A 290 6.03 -12.16 5.81
CA THR A 290 6.89 -12.59 4.69
C THR A 290 7.84 -11.48 4.23
N LEU A 291 8.94 -11.88 3.60
CA LEU A 291 9.77 -11.02 2.74
C LEU A 291 9.70 -11.58 1.30
N ILE A 292 9.45 -10.70 0.34
CA ILE A 292 9.38 -11.01 -1.08
C ILE A 292 10.53 -10.30 -1.77
N GLU A 293 11.56 -11.03 -2.15
CA GLU A 293 12.67 -10.47 -2.91
C GLU A 293 12.38 -10.61 -4.41
N LEU A 294 12.37 -9.48 -5.13
CA LEU A 294 12.26 -9.44 -6.58
C LEU A 294 13.64 -9.38 -7.22
N GLY A 295 13.85 -10.20 -8.24
CA GLY A 295 15.11 -10.22 -9.01
C GLY A 295 14.92 -10.68 -10.44
N LYS A 296 16.02 -10.73 -11.18
CA LYS A 296 16.04 -11.22 -12.56
C LYS A 296 16.96 -12.41 -12.67
N SER A 297 16.49 -13.47 -13.31
CA SER A 297 17.27 -14.65 -13.67
C SER A 297 16.94 -15.00 -15.11
N ASP A 298 17.98 -15.15 -15.93
CA ASP A 298 17.87 -15.37 -17.39
C ASP A 298 17.06 -14.30 -18.13
N GLY A 299 17.10 -13.06 -17.62
CA GLY A 299 16.37 -11.91 -18.18
C GLY A 299 14.90 -11.82 -17.74
N GLU A 300 14.36 -12.88 -17.14
CA GLU A 300 12.98 -12.95 -16.65
C GLU A 300 12.88 -12.46 -15.21
N LEU A 301 11.79 -11.74 -14.91
CA LEU A 301 11.47 -11.29 -13.56
C LEU A 301 10.98 -12.48 -12.72
N LYS A 302 11.62 -12.68 -11.56
CA LYS A 302 11.30 -13.77 -10.63
C LYS A 302 11.18 -13.21 -9.21
N ASN A 303 10.62 -14.01 -8.31
CA ASN A 303 10.55 -13.72 -6.89
C ASN A 303 11.02 -14.91 -6.04
N ILE A 304 11.52 -14.61 -4.85
CA ILE A 304 11.71 -15.56 -3.76
C ILE A 304 10.87 -15.06 -2.59
N VAL A 305 10.07 -15.95 -2.01
CA VAL A 305 9.26 -15.67 -0.83
C VAL A 305 9.91 -16.34 0.37
N PHE A 306 10.35 -15.53 1.33
CA PHE A 306 10.86 -15.98 2.61
C PHE A 306 9.71 -15.95 3.62
N ASN A 307 9.40 -17.10 4.21
CA ASN A 307 8.50 -17.21 5.36
C ASN A 307 9.19 -16.71 6.64
N TYR A 308 8.48 -16.68 7.77
CA TYR A 308 9.00 -16.19 9.04
C TYR A 308 10.41 -16.71 9.38
N GLU A 309 10.63 -18.03 9.41
CA GLU A 309 11.94 -18.60 9.75
C GLU A 309 13.02 -18.11 8.78
N ALA A 310 12.73 -18.16 7.47
CA ALA A 310 13.67 -17.74 6.45
C ALA A 310 13.93 -16.23 6.44
N VAL A 311 12.98 -15.39 6.90
CA VAL A 311 13.18 -13.95 7.09
C VAL A 311 14.16 -13.68 8.23
N ILE A 312 14.03 -14.40 9.34
CA ILE A 312 14.96 -14.27 10.47
C ILE A 312 16.36 -14.70 10.03
N ASP A 313 16.47 -15.82 9.34
CA ASP A 313 17.74 -16.30 8.79
C ASP A 313 18.33 -15.29 7.78
N TYR A 314 17.50 -14.76 6.88
CA TYR A 314 17.92 -13.75 5.91
C TYR A 314 18.57 -12.54 6.57
N ALA A 315 17.97 -12.03 7.66
CA ALA A 315 18.53 -10.91 8.40
C ALA A 315 19.84 -11.25 9.14
N LEU A 316 20.02 -12.50 9.59
CA LEU A 316 21.21 -12.95 10.31
C LEU A 316 22.40 -13.26 9.38
N TYR A 317 22.15 -13.79 8.18
CA TYR A 317 23.20 -14.33 7.28
C TYR A 317 23.72 -13.33 6.22
N GLN A 318 23.25 -12.08 6.22
CA GLN A 318 23.72 -11.00 5.34
C GLN A 318 25.17 -10.52 5.61
N HIS A 319 26.00 -11.31 6.29
CA HIS A 319 27.48 -11.22 6.25
C HIS A 319 28.10 -12.08 5.13
N SER A 320 27.29 -12.85 4.42
CA SER A 320 27.68 -13.65 3.25
C SER A 320 26.78 -13.25 2.08
N ASP A 321 27.38 -13.00 0.92
CA ASP A 321 26.75 -12.58 -0.34
C ASP A 321 25.73 -13.60 -0.90
N ILE A 322 24.67 -13.91 -0.16
CA ILE A 322 23.55 -14.71 -0.64
C ILE A 322 22.54 -13.72 -1.22
N ARG A 323 22.84 -13.21 -2.42
CA ARG A 323 21.81 -12.63 -3.28
C ARG A 323 21.10 -13.80 -3.93
N GLY A 324 19.76 -13.84 -3.87
CA GLY A 324 18.96 -14.93 -4.45
C GLY A 324 18.99 -15.02 -5.97
N TRP A 325 19.90 -14.29 -6.63
CA TRP A 325 19.93 -14.05 -8.08
C TRP A 325 21.36 -13.89 -8.58
#